data_AF-A0A951JLP7-F1
#
_entry.id   AF-A0A951JLP7-F1
#
_cell.length_a   1.000
_cell.length_b   1.000
_cell.length_c   1.000
_cell.angle_alpha   90.00
_cell.angle_beta   90.00
_cell.angle_gamma   90.00
#
_symmetry.space_group_name_H-M   'P 1'
#
loop_
_entity.id
_entity.type
_entity.pdbx_description
1 polymer ?
#
loop_
_entity_poly.entity_id
_entity_poly.type
_entity_poly.pdbx_seq_one_letter_code
_entity_poly.pdbx_strand_id
1 'polypeptide(L)'
;MRAPPGRIHRVRTTPTRTPREVRLGKLTVLLITAFVDMVGVLIVIPLLPFYATDMGGGGLWVGVLVSAFSLAQLLSAPLWGRVSDRHGRRPALLIGLGAAAVSYVVFAFAQNLWILLLSRLVQGAGGGTVGVLQAYVADATEPQDRARSLGWLSAATNAGVAIGPVIGSTSMELGR
;
A
#
# COMPACT_ATOMS: atom_id res chain seq x y z
N MET A 1 44.84 -34.29 -43.57
CA MET A 1 44.22 -33.97 -42.26
C MET A 1 43.41 -32.69 -42.40
N ARG A 2 42.07 -32.77 -42.35
CA ARG A 2 41.13 -31.64 -42.48
C ARG A 2 40.62 -31.29 -41.08
N ALA A 3 40.81 -30.04 -40.63
CA ALA A 3 40.29 -29.56 -39.35
C ALA A 3 38.74 -29.45 -39.39
N PRO A 4 38.03 -29.75 -38.30
CA PRO A 4 36.57 -29.65 -38.26
C PRO A 4 36.09 -28.17 -38.19
N PRO A 5 34.95 -27.84 -38.81
CA PRO A 5 34.43 -26.47 -38.84
C PRO A 5 33.93 -26.00 -37.47
N GLY A 6 34.25 -24.75 -37.15
CA GLY A 6 34.00 -24.12 -35.86
C GLY A 6 32.54 -24.10 -35.43
N ARG A 7 32.29 -24.51 -34.18
CA ARG A 7 31.03 -24.29 -33.48
C ARG A 7 30.80 -22.79 -33.29
N ILE A 8 29.85 -22.26 -34.05
CA ILE A 8 29.30 -20.92 -33.85
C ILE A 8 28.54 -20.93 -32.52
N HIS A 9 29.16 -20.39 -31.46
CA HIS A 9 28.49 -20.05 -30.22
C HIS A 9 27.41 -19.01 -30.52
N ARG A 10 26.15 -19.43 -30.63
CA ARG A 10 25.02 -18.49 -30.64
C ARG A 10 24.97 -17.81 -29.28
N VAL A 11 25.44 -16.57 -29.22
CA VAL A 11 25.21 -15.67 -28.10
C VAL A 11 23.69 -15.53 -27.96
N ARG A 12 23.15 -16.10 -26.89
CA ARG A 12 21.72 -16.01 -26.55
C ARG A 12 21.46 -14.56 -26.14
N THR A 13 21.02 -13.71 -27.06
CA THR A 13 20.64 -12.33 -26.75
C THR A 13 19.36 -12.35 -25.91
N THR A 14 19.49 -12.18 -24.61
CA THR A 14 18.35 -11.95 -23.71
C THR A 14 17.57 -10.74 -24.22
N PRO A 15 16.24 -10.81 -24.38
CA PRO A 15 15.48 -9.66 -24.89
C PRO A 15 15.59 -8.50 -23.88
N THR A 16 16.31 -7.45 -24.27
CA THR A 16 16.37 -6.19 -23.52
C THR A 16 15.04 -5.46 -23.72
N ARG A 17 14.17 -5.50 -22.70
CA ARG A 17 12.90 -4.73 -22.69
C ARG A 17 13.17 -3.27 -23.02
N THR A 18 12.26 -2.65 -23.78
CA THR A 18 12.41 -1.24 -24.12
C THR A 18 12.22 -0.37 -22.85
N PRO A 19 12.83 0.82 -22.78
CA PRO A 19 12.66 1.73 -21.63
C PRO A 19 11.19 2.03 -21.31
N ARG A 20 10.32 2.02 -22.33
CA ARG A 20 8.86 2.23 -22.21
C ARG A 20 8.16 1.07 -21.52
N GLU A 21 8.48 -0.18 -21.87
CA GLU A 21 7.89 -1.38 -21.24
C GLU A 21 8.24 -1.49 -19.75
N VAL A 22 9.48 -1.14 -19.37
CA VAL A 22 9.90 -1.16 -17.96
C VAL A 22 9.16 -0.09 -17.15
N ARG A 23 8.86 1.09 -17.72
CA ARG A 23 8.09 2.14 -17.03
C ARG A 23 6.61 1.76 -16.86
N LEU A 24 6.00 1.17 -17.89
CA LEU A 24 4.62 0.65 -17.82
C LEU A 24 4.49 -0.41 -16.73
N GLY A 25 5.42 -1.38 -16.66
CA GLY A 25 5.43 -2.39 -15.62
C GLY A 25 5.58 -1.80 -14.21
N LYS A 26 6.43 -0.77 -14.03
CA LYS A 26 6.58 -0.07 -12.75
C LYS A 26 5.31 0.67 -12.35
N LEU A 27 4.68 1.39 -13.28
CA LEU A 27 3.43 2.11 -13.02
C LEU A 27 2.34 1.14 -12.56
N THR A 28 2.14 0.03 -13.27
CA THR A 28 1.14 -1.00 -12.90
C THR A 28 1.37 -1.52 -11.49
N VAL A 29 2.62 -1.81 -11.11
CA VAL A 29 2.93 -2.27 -9.74
C VAL A 29 2.57 -1.20 -8.71
N LEU A 30 2.88 0.08 -8.95
CA LEU A 30 2.51 1.17 -8.04
C LEU A 30 0.99 1.33 -7.91
N LEU A 31 0.25 1.19 -9.01
CA LEU A 31 -1.21 1.25 -9.01
C LEU A 31 -1.83 0.10 -8.22
N ILE A 32 -1.32 -1.13 -8.39
CA ILE A 32 -1.77 -2.31 -7.64
C ILE A 32 -1.47 -2.11 -6.15
N THR A 33 -0.29 -1.63 -5.79
CA THR A 33 0.06 -1.34 -4.39
C THR A 33 -0.90 -0.33 -3.78
N ALA A 34 -1.21 0.77 -4.49
CA ALA A 34 -2.17 1.78 -4.03
C ALA A 34 -3.56 1.19 -3.80
N PHE A 35 -4.02 0.37 -4.75
CA PHE A 35 -5.31 -0.30 -4.68
C PHE A 35 -5.40 -1.22 -3.46
N VAL A 36 -4.40 -2.10 -3.28
CA VAL A 36 -4.36 -3.06 -2.17
C VAL A 36 -4.31 -2.35 -0.82
N ASP A 37 -3.52 -1.28 -0.71
CA ASP A 37 -3.43 -0.47 0.51
C ASP A 37 -4.80 0.12 0.90
N MET A 38 -5.50 0.71 -0.07
CA MET A 38 -6.84 1.27 0.16
C MET A 38 -7.89 0.23 0.52
N VAL A 39 -7.86 -0.94 -0.14
CA VAL A 39 -8.74 -2.06 0.23
C VAL A 39 -8.50 -2.45 1.68
N GLY A 40 -7.23 -2.64 2.08
CA GLY A 40 -6.90 -3.02 3.44
C GLY A 40 -7.40 -2.02 4.48
N VAL A 41 -7.19 -0.73 4.26
CA VAL A 41 -7.61 0.31 5.21
C VAL A 41 -9.13 0.31 5.35
N LEU A 42 -9.85 0.15 4.24
CA LEU A 42 -11.31 0.25 4.20
C LEU A 42 -12.03 -1.04 4.60
N ILE A 43 -11.35 -2.19 4.61
CA ILE A 43 -11.85 -3.41 5.26
C ILE A 43 -11.98 -3.19 6.78
N VAL A 44 -11.07 -2.43 7.39
CA VAL A 44 -11.02 -2.27 8.86
C VAL A 44 -12.10 -1.33 9.39
N ILE A 45 -12.44 -0.27 8.66
CA ILE A 45 -13.40 0.75 9.11
C ILE A 45 -14.76 0.15 9.56
N PRO A 46 -15.44 -0.71 8.77
CA PRO A 46 -16.71 -1.29 9.20
C PRO A 46 -16.57 -2.29 10.36
N LEU A 47 -15.37 -2.86 10.58
CA LEU A 47 -15.10 -3.81 11.67
C LEU A 47 -14.89 -3.10 13.02
N LEU A 48 -14.42 -1.85 13.01
CA LEU A 48 -14.05 -1.11 14.22
C LEU A 48 -15.17 -0.98 15.26
N PRO A 49 -16.42 -0.65 14.90
CA PRO A 49 -17.51 -0.56 15.87
C PRO A 49 -17.74 -1.89 16.60
N PHE A 50 -17.73 -3.01 15.89
CA PHE A 50 -17.96 -4.34 16.46
C PHE A 50 -16.84 -4.73 17.42
N TYR A 51 -15.59 -4.63 16.97
CA TYR A 51 -14.42 -4.92 17.82
C TYR A 51 -14.37 -4.01 19.06
N ALA A 52 -14.71 -2.72 18.90
CA ALA A 52 -14.73 -1.80 20.02
C ALA A 52 -15.82 -2.19 21.03
N THR A 53 -17.03 -2.51 20.57
CA THR A 53 -18.15 -2.90 21.45
C THR A 53 -17.95 -4.24 22.13
N ASP A 54 -17.43 -5.25 21.42
CA ASP A 54 -17.14 -6.57 21.99
C ASP A 54 -16.08 -6.50 23.11
N MET A 55 -15.20 -5.51 23.06
CA MET A 55 -14.17 -5.26 24.10
C MET A 55 -14.63 -4.27 25.18
N GLY A 56 -15.93 -3.98 25.28
CA GLY A 56 -16.51 -3.10 26.30
C GLY A 56 -16.36 -1.61 26.00
N GLY A 57 -15.96 -1.23 24.78
CA GLY A 57 -15.87 0.14 24.30
C GLY A 57 -17.20 0.67 23.73
N GLY A 58 -17.34 2.00 23.71
CA GLY A 58 -18.49 2.69 23.09
C GLY A 58 -18.10 3.53 21.88
N GLY A 59 -19.03 4.35 21.38
CA GLY A 59 -18.80 5.21 20.21
C GLY A 59 -17.59 6.15 20.34
N LEU A 60 -17.26 6.61 21.55
CA LEU A 60 -16.06 7.41 21.80
C LEU A 60 -14.78 6.65 21.44
N TRP A 61 -14.70 5.36 21.77
CA TRP A 61 -13.55 4.53 21.42
C TRP A 61 -13.41 4.32 19.92
N VAL A 62 -14.53 4.18 19.19
CA VAL A 62 -14.49 4.13 17.72
C VAL A 62 -13.90 5.44 17.17
N GLY A 63 -14.36 6.59 17.67
CA GLY A 63 -13.81 7.90 17.32
C GLY A 63 -12.31 8.02 17.60
N VAL A 64 -11.85 7.55 18.76
CA VAL A 64 -10.42 7.49 19.12
C VAL A 64 -9.64 6.62 18.15
N LEU A 65 -10.12 5.41 17.82
CA LEU A 65 -9.42 4.47 16.93
C LEU A 65 -9.29 5.02 15.49
N VAL A 66 -10.34 5.63 14.96
CA VAL A 66 -10.32 6.28 13.64
C VAL A 66 -9.38 7.49 13.66
N SER A 67 -9.46 8.33 14.69
CA SER A 67 -8.64 9.53 14.80
C SER A 67 -7.16 9.21 15.00
N ALA A 68 -6.84 8.17 15.77
CA ALA A 68 -5.47 7.73 16.03
C ALA A 68 -4.76 7.32 14.74
N PHE A 69 -5.46 6.61 13.84
CA PHE A 69 -4.94 6.30 12.51
C PHE A 69 -4.61 7.58 11.73
N SER A 70 -5.57 8.49 11.60
CA SER A 70 -5.38 9.74 10.84
C SER A 70 -4.28 10.61 11.43
N LEU A 71 -4.19 10.68 12.76
CA LEU A 71 -3.15 11.45 13.47
C LEU A 71 -1.76 10.84 13.24
N ALA A 72 -1.62 9.52 13.36
CA ALA A 72 -0.35 8.85 13.09
C ALA A 72 0.07 8.99 11.61
N GLN A 73 -0.89 8.93 10.67
CA GLN A 73 -0.65 9.18 9.25
C GLN A 73 -0.16 10.61 9.00
N LEU A 74 -0.83 11.60 9.60
CA LEU A 74 -0.46 13.01 9.46
C LEU A 74 0.95 13.27 10.01
N LEU A 75 1.27 12.77 11.21
CA LEU A 75 2.56 12.99 11.85
C LEU A 75 3.70 12.26 11.13
N SER A 76 3.44 11.09 10.55
CA SER A 76 4.44 10.30 9.84
C SER A 76 4.68 10.75 8.40
N ALA A 77 3.70 11.38 7.74
CA ALA A 77 3.82 11.85 6.36
C ALA A 77 5.10 12.67 6.04
N PRO A 78 5.46 13.71 6.81
CA PRO A 78 6.69 14.47 6.54
C PRO A 78 7.97 13.66 6.84
N LEU A 79 7.91 12.68 7.75
CA LEU A 79 9.03 11.78 8.01
C LEU A 79 9.26 10.88 6.80
N TRP A 80 8.20 10.30 6.24
CA TRP A 80 8.29 9.48 5.04
C TRP A 80 8.75 10.23 3.81
N GLY A 81 8.34 11.49 3.64
CA GLY A 81 8.86 12.37 2.59
C GLY A 81 10.39 12.46 2.66
N ARG A 82 10.93 12.82 3.82
CA ARG A 82 12.38 12.93 4.04
C ARG A 82 13.11 11.60 3.85
N VAL A 83 12.58 10.50 4.38
CA VAL A 83 13.16 9.17 4.22
C VAL A 83 13.20 8.78 2.75
N SER A 84 12.12 9.03 2.02
CA SER A 84 12.02 8.73 0.60
C SER A 84 12.97 9.56 -0.25
N ASP A 85 13.15 10.85 0.06
CA ASP A 85 14.04 11.71 -0.71
C ASP A 85 15.52 11.32 -0.48
N ARG A 86 15.86 10.84 0.72
CA ARG A 86 17.23 10.47 1.10
C ARG A 86 17.64 9.04 0.73
N HIS A 87 16.73 8.07 0.90
CA HIS A 87 17.02 6.63 0.72
C HIS A 87 16.30 6.02 -0.50
N GLY A 88 15.57 6.84 -1.25
CA GLY A 88 14.79 6.43 -2.41
C GLY A 88 13.33 6.08 -2.07
N ARG A 89 12.48 6.18 -3.10
CA ARG A 89 11.02 6.00 -2.99
C ARG A 89 10.63 4.56 -2.65
N ARG A 90 11.31 3.56 -3.25
CA ARG A 90 10.97 2.14 -3.10
C ARG A 90 11.15 1.61 -1.67
N PRO A 91 12.29 1.82 -0.97
CA PRO A 91 12.42 1.36 0.41
C PRO A 91 11.39 1.98 1.35
N ALA A 92 11.10 3.27 1.19
CA ALA A 92 10.09 3.96 2.00
C ALA A 92 8.69 3.31 1.84
N LEU A 93 8.26 3.05 0.60
CA LEU A 93 6.99 2.36 0.35
C LEU A 93 6.96 0.93 0.93
N LEU A 94 8.03 0.16 0.78
CA LEU A 94 8.06 -1.22 1.27
C LEU A 94 8.00 -1.29 2.80
N ILE A 95 8.68 -0.38 3.50
CA ILE A 95 8.62 -0.32 4.96
C ILE A 95 7.23 0.14 5.42
N GLY A 96 6.64 1.15 4.78
CA GLY A 96 5.29 1.61 5.07
C GLY A 96 4.24 0.49 4.88
N LEU A 97 4.31 -0.21 3.75
CA LEU A 97 3.43 -1.33 3.44
C LEU A 97 3.65 -2.53 4.39
N GLY A 98 4.91 -2.77 4.78
CA GLY A 98 5.25 -3.78 5.79
C GLY A 98 4.68 -3.44 7.17
N ALA A 99 4.77 -2.17 7.58
CA ALA A 99 4.15 -1.68 8.81
C ALA A 99 2.62 -1.82 8.77
N ALA A 100 1.99 -1.51 7.62
CA ALA A 100 0.57 -1.74 7.42
C ALA A 100 0.21 -3.24 7.52
N ALA A 101 0.97 -4.13 6.87
CA ALA A 101 0.76 -5.57 6.96
C ALA A 101 0.84 -6.08 8.41
N VAL A 102 1.87 -5.69 9.15
CA VAL A 102 2.00 -6.01 10.58
C VAL A 102 0.83 -5.47 11.38
N SER A 103 0.36 -4.25 11.09
CA SER A 103 -0.79 -3.67 11.77
C SER A 103 -2.08 -4.48 11.59
N TYR A 104 -2.32 -5.06 10.40
CA TYR A 104 -3.50 -5.91 10.16
C TYR A 104 -3.42 -7.21 10.96
N VAL A 105 -2.22 -7.80 11.09
CA VAL A 105 -2.02 -8.99 11.95
C VAL A 105 -2.30 -8.62 13.40
N VAL A 106 -1.75 -7.52 13.90
CA VAL A 106 -2.01 -7.06 15.28
C VAL A 106 -3.49 -6.76 15.50
N PHE A 107 -4.17 -6.16 14.52
CA PHE A 107 -5.62 -5.90 14.57
C PHE A 107 -6.42 -7.21 14.68
N ALA A 108 -6.09 -8.22 13.87
CA ALA A 108 -6.80 -9.50 13.84
C ALA A 108 -6.68 -10.29 15.16
N PHE A 109 -5.58 -10.13 15.89
CA PHE A 109 -5.35 -10.79 17.18
C PHE A 109 -5.55 -9.87 18.39
N ALA A 110 -6.15 -8.69 18.20
CA ALA A 110 -6.35 -7.76 19.29
C ALA A 110 -7.36 -8.31 20.31
N GLN A 111 -7.00 -8.29 21.60
CA GLN A 111 -7.83 -8.80 22.70
C GLN A 111 -8.39 -7.69 23.60
N ASN A 112 -7.96 -6.44 23.37
CA ASN A 112 -8.43 -5.28 24.10
C ASN A 112 -8.27 -4.00 23.26
N LEU A 113 -8.93 -2.94 23.71
CA LEU A 113 -8.96 -1.63 23.03
C LEU A 113 -7.58 -0.99 22.86
N TRP A 114 -6.63 -1.26 23.75
CA TRP A 114 -5.27 -0.71 23.67
C TRP A 114 -4.44 -1.36 22.56
N ILE A 115 -4.57 -2.68 22.37
CA ILE A 115 -3.91 -3.39 21.26
C ILE A 115 -4.53 -2.94 19.93
N LEU A 116 -5.86 -2.75 19.88
CA LEU A 116 -6.51 -2.15 18.73
C LEU A 116 -5.96 -0.75 18.44
N LEU A 117 -5.84 0.10 19.46
CA LEU A 117 -5.28 1.44 19.32
C LEU A 117 -3.84 1.41 18.78
N LEU A 118 -3.00 0.53 19.31
CA LEU A 118 -1.64 0.32 18.82
C LEU A 118 -1.64 -0.09 17.33
N SER A 119 -2.52 -1.01 16.94
CA SER A 119 -2.66 -1.41 15.53
C SER A 119 -3.02 -0.22 14.65
N ARG A 120 -3.92 0.67 15.10
CA ARG A 120 -4.32 1.87 14.35
C ARG A 120 -3.16 2.86 14.19
N LEU A 121 -2.39 3.06 15.25
CA LEU A 121 -1.22 3.94 15.23
C LEU A 121 -0.15 3.41 14.28
N VAL A 122 0.16 2.11 14.33
CA VAL A 122 1.14 1.48 13.42
C VAL A 122 0.65 1.54 11.98
N GLN A 123 -0.64 1.27 11.74
CA GLN A 123 -1.22 1.35 10.41
C GLN A 123 -1.16 2.78 9.87
N GLY A 124 -1.53 3.78 10.67
CA GLY A 124 -1.49 5.18 10.28
C GLY A 124 -0.06 5.62 9.99
N ALA A 125 0.90 5.24 10.86
CA ALA A 125 2.31 5.50 10.64
C ALA A 125 2.82 4.89 9.33
N GLY A 126 2.44 3.66 8.99
CA GLY A 126 2.77 3.05 7.69
C GLY A 126 2.09 3.75 6.51
N GLY A 127 0.83 4.17 6.69
CA GLY A 127 0.02 4.88 5.69
C GLY A 127 0.46 6.31 5.42
N GLY A 128 1.43 6.87 6.15
CA GLY A 128 2.02 8.18 5.85
C GLY A 128 2.78 8.23 4.51
N THR A 129 2.97 7.10 3.83
CA THR A 129 3.68 7.01 2.55
C THR A 129 2.85 7.41 1.33
N VAL A 130 1.60 7.86 1.47
CA VAL A 130 0.74 8.26 0.33
C VAL A 130 1.40 9.31 -0.57
N GLY A 131 2.02 10.34 0.02
CA GLY A 131 2.75 11.36 -0.74
C GLY A 131 3.98 10.80 -1.46
N VAL A 132 4.67 9.83 -0.85
CA VAL A 132 5.81 9.12 -1.46
C VAL A 132 5.37 8.33 -2.69
N LEU A 133 4.20 7.70 -2.63
CA LEU A 133 3.63 6.94 -3.73
C LEU A 133 3.27 7.85 -4.91
N GLN A 134 2.62 8.98 -4.65
CA GLN A 134 2.30 9.99 -5.67
C GLN A 134 3.57 10.53 -6.34
N ALA A 135 4.59 10.87 -5.54
CA ALA A 135 5.88 11.31 -6.05
C ALA A 135 6.54 10.22 -6.92
N TYR A 136 6.49 8.96 -6.50
CA TYR A 136 7.09 7.87 -7.27
C TYR A 136 6.37 7.65 -8.61
N VAL A 137 5.04 7.75 -8.64
CA VAL A 137 4.28 7.69 -9.90
C VAL A 137 4.68 8.85 -10.83
N ALA A 138 4.83 10.06 -10.30
CA ALA A 138 5.27 11.22 -11.08
C ALA A 138 6.72 11.10 -11.59
N ASP A 139 7.61 10.51 -10.80
CA ASP A 139 9.03 10.26 -11.13
C ASP A 139 9.18 9.13 -12.17
N ALA A 140 8.28 8.15 -12.17
CA ALA A 140 8.28 7.02 -13.10
C ALA A 140 7.66 7.33 -14.48
N THR A 141 7.05 8.51 -14.62
CA THR A 141 6.23 8.90 -15.78
C THR A 141 6.86 10.09 -16.52
N GLU A 142 6.71 10.11 -17.85
CA GLU A 142 7.13 11.27 -18.65
C GLU A 142 6.31 12.52 -18.30
N PRO A 143 6.90 13.74 -18.35
CA PRO A 143 6.19 14.97 -17.96
C PRO A 143 4.82 15.15 -18.60
N GLN A 144 4.69 14.80 -19.88
CA GLN A 144 3.46 14.86 -20.66
C GLN A 144 2.36 13.89 -20.19
N ASP A 145 2.73 12.77 -19.57
CA ASP A 145 1.82 11.72 -19.13
C ASP A 145 1.56 11.74 -17.61
N ARG A 146 2.19 12.66 -16.86
CA ARG A 146 2.09 12.71 -15.38
C ARG A 146 0.66 12.86 -14.90
N ALA A 147 -0.10 13.79 -15.48
CA ALA A 147 -1.50 14.01 -15.14
C ALA A 147 -2.33 12.74 -15.37
N ARG A 148 -2.11 12.05 -16.49
CA ARG A 148 -2.78 10.79 -16.82
C ARG A 148 -2.44 9.68 -15.82
N SER A 149 -1.17 9.55 -15.44
CA SER A 149 -0.72 8.49 -14.52
C SER A 149 -1.17 8.73 -13.08
N LEU A 150 -1.19 9.99 -12.63
CA LEU A 150 -1.81 10.35 -11.35
C LEU A 150 -3.33 10.16 -11.40
N GLY A 151 -3.99 10.41 -12.53
CA GLY A 151 -5.41 10.08 -12.73
C GLY A 151 -5.68 8.58 -12.58
N TRP A 152 -4.83 7.73 -13.17
CA TRP A 152 -4.90 6.28 -12.96
C TRP A 152 -4.66 5.87 -11.51
N LEU A 153 -3.73 6.54 -10.81
CA LEU A 153 -3.51 6.33 -9.39
C LEU A 153 -4.78 6.64 -8.58
N SER A 154 -5.42 7.78 -8.83
CA SER A 154 -6.70 8.13 -8.20
C SER A 154 -7.80 7.11 -8.51
N ALA A 155 -7.89 6.64 -9.76
CA ALA A 155 -8.86 5.61 -10.14
C ALA A 155 -8.63 4.29 -9.38
N ALA A 156 -7.37 3.85 -9.26
CA ALA A 156 -7.01 2.65 -8.50
C ALA A 156 -7.32 2.80 -7.00
N THR A 157 -6.95 3.92 -6.39
CA THR A 157 -7.24 4.23 -4.99
C THR A 157 -8.76 4.21 -4.73
N ASN A 158 -9.54 4.90 -5.57
CA ASN A 158 -11.01 4.96 -5.41
C ASN A 158 -11.69 3.61 -5.63
N ALA A 159 -11.20 2.79 -6.57
CA ALA A 159 -11.68 1.42 -6.74
C ALA A 159 -11.45 0.59 -5.48
N GLY A 160 -10.28 0.74 -4.84
CA GLY A 160 -9.99 0.09 -3.57
C GLY A 160 -10.91 0.56 -2.44
N VAL A 161 -11.19 1.87 -2.36
CA VAL A 161 -12.14 2.44 -1.40
C VAL A 161 -13.56 1.91 -1.60
N ALA A 162 -14.01 1.69 -2.83
CA ALA A 162 -15.34 1.14 -3.10
C ALA A 162 -15.45 -0.35 -2.71
N ILE A 163 -14.39 -1.12 -2.95
CA ILE A 163 -14.38 -2.58 -2.74
C ILE A 163 -14.12 -2.95 -1.27
N GLY A 164 -13.26 -2.19 -0.59
CA GLY A 164 -12.81 -2.49 0.78
C GLY A 164 -13.95 -2.73 1.79
N PRO A 165 -14.93 -1.80 1.92
CA PRO A 165 -15.99 -1.96 2.90
C PRO A 165 -16.89 -3.15 2.61
N VAL A 166 -17.13 -3.48 1.32
CA VAL A 166 -17.93 -4.65 0.91
C VAL A 166 -17.26 -5.94 1.38
N ILE A 167 -15.95 -6.07 1.19
CA ILE A 167 -15.19 -7.23 1.67
C ILE A 167 -15.25 -7.30 3.21
N GLY A 168 -15.02 -6.17 3.89
CA GLY A 168 -15.07 -6.10 5.35
C GLY A 168 -16.42 -6.48 5.93
N SER A 169 -17.52 -5.94 5.37
CA SER A 169 -18.87 -6.22 5.83
C SER A 169 -19.28 -7.68 5.60
N THR A 170 -19.02 -8.22 4.41
CA THR A 170 -19.39 -9.62 4.09
C THR A 170 -18.57 -10.62 4.89
N SER A 171 -17.32 -10.30 5.24
CA SER A 171 -16.49 -11.16 6.10
C SER A 171 -17.07 -11.34 7.51
N MET A 172 -17.80 -10.32 8.01
CA MET A 172 -18.50 -10.44 9.29
C MET A 172 -19.74 -11.32 9.22
N GLU A 173 -20.43 -11.34 8.08
CA GLU A 173 -21.64 -12.15 7.89
C GLU A 173 -21.29 -13.64 7.83
N LEU A 174 -20.11 -14.00 7.30
CA LEU A 174 -19.61 -15.38 7.19
C LEU A 174 -19.00 -15.93 8.49
N GLY A 175 -18.62 -15.07 9.43
CA GLY A 175 -17.95 -15.44 10.68
C GLY A 175 -18.88 -15.68 11.87
N ARG A 176 -20.20 -15.57 11.67
CA ARG A 176 -21.24 -15.94 12.63
C ARG A 176 -21.79 -17.32 12.31
#